data_AF-A0A8J5NA92-F1
#
_entry.id   AF-A0A8J5NA92-F1
#
_cell.length_a   1.000
_cell.length_b   1.000
_cell.length_c   1.000
_cell.angle_alpha   90.00
_cell.angle_beta   90.00
_cell.angle_gamma   90.00
#
_symmetry.space_group_name_H-M   'P 1'
#
loop_
_entity.id
_entity.type
_entity.pdbx_description
1 polymer ?
#
loop_
_entity_poly.entity_id
_entity_poly.type
_entity_poly.pdbx_seq_one_letter_code
_entity_poly.pdbx_strand_id
1 'polypeptide(L)'
;MEIGDLEMQLIDFKLSSLWVVKFTELRKSLETTVSDHAASISSCWASLPEKFDCMKKVAFVLLSTFESTYLCEQLFSYIKNILNPHRSRLTTDHSEGVSNFKVSRYASYITTLSKGKQGQGSH
;
A
#
# COMPACT_ATOMS: atom_id res chain seq x y z
N MET A 1 -10.02 -4.91 -10.15
CA MET A 1 -8.73 -5.56 -10.44
C MET A 1 -9.02 -7.04 -10.40
N GLU A 2 -8.97 -7.70 -11.55
CA GLU A 2 -9.12 -9.14 -11.60
C GLU A 2 -7.79 -9.79 -11.22
N ILE A 3 -7.83 -10.88 -10.46
CA ILE A 3 -6.62 -11.58 -10.00
C ILE A 3 -5.82 -12.10 -11.21
N GLY A 4 -6.50 -12.54 -12.27
CA GLY A 4 -5.87 -13.00 -13.50
C GLY A 4 -5.04 -11.94 -14.22
N ASP A 5 -5.48 -10.67 -14.23
CA ASP A 5 -4.72 -9.57 -14.83
C ASP A 5 -3.40 -9.33 -14.08
N LEU A 6 -3.45 -9.42 -12.74
CA LEU A 6 -2.27 -9.26 -11.91
C LEU A 6 -1.28 -10.43 -12.12
N GLU A 7 -1.78 -11.66 -12.18
CA GLU A 7 -0.97 -12.86 -12.42
C GLU A 7 -0.26 -12.79 -13.78
N MET A 8 -0.98 -12.40 -14.84
CA MET A 8 -0.39 -12.22 -16.18
C MET A 8 0.69 -11.14 -16.19
N GLN A 9 0.42 -9.99 -15.56
CA GLN A 9 1.40 -8.90 -15.44
C GLN A 9 2.65 -9.34 -14.67
N LEU A 10 2.50 -10.14 -13.61
CA LEU A 10 3.62 -10.67 -12.84
C LEU A 10 4.50 -11.63 -13.67
N ILE A 11 3.90 -12.44 -14.53
CA ILE A 11 4.62 -13.32 -15.45
C ILE A 11 5.43 -12.47 -16.43
N ASP A 12 4.79 -11.52 -17.11
CA ASP A 12 5.44 -10.62 -18.07
C ASP A 12 6.56 -9.80 -17.42
N PHE A 13 6.35 -9.37 -16.18
CA PHE A 13 7.34 -8.62 -15.41
C PHE A 13 8.56 -9.47 -15.10
N LYS A 14 8.37 -10.73 -14.66
CA LYS A 14 9.47 -11.67 -14.39
C LYS A 14 10.25 -12.05 -15.64
N LEU A 15 9.58 -12.12 -16.79
CA LEU A 15 10.22 -12.38 -18.08
C LEU A 15 10.99 -11.16 -18.61
N SER A 16 10.74 -9.96 -18.09
CA SER A 16 11.42 -8.76 -18.53
C SER A 16 12.78 -8.59 -17.85
N SER A 17 13.85 -8.93 -18.58
CA SER A 17 15.23 -8.70 -18.14
C SER A 17 15.49 -7.24 -17.75
N LEU A 18 14.91 -6.28 -18.49
CA LEU A 18 15.02 -4.85 -18.19
C LEU A 18 14.50 -4.51 -16.79
N TRP A 19 13.28 -4.93 -16.46
CA TRP A 19 12.66 -4.59 -15.18
C TRP A 19 13.27 -5.36 -14.02
N VAL A 20 13.65 -6.62 -14.25
CA VAL A 20 14.41 -7.41 -13.26
C VAL A 20 15.73 -6.73 -12.91
N VAL A 21 16.50 -6.27 -13.90
CA VAL A 21 17.76 -5.54 -13.67
C VAL A 21 17.50 -4.22 -12.94
N LYS A 22 16.55 -3.40 -13.41
CA LYS A 22 16.20 -2.12 -12.77
C LYS A 22 15.82 -2.28 -11.29
N PHE A 23 14.99 -3.26 -10.97
CA PHE A 23 14.58 -3.51 -9.57
C PHE A 23 15.72 -4.09 -8.73
N THR A 24 16.62 -4.87 -9.34
CA THR A 24 17.83 -5.37 -8.66
C THR A 24 18.79 -4.23 -8.32
N GLU A 25 18.99 -3.30 -9.25
CA GLU A 25 19.82 -2.10 -9.04
C GLU A 25 19.19 -1.15 -8.02
N LEU A 26 17.87 -0.91 -8.11
CA LEU A 26 17.13 -0.15 -7.11
C LEU A 26 17.35 -0.75 -5.73
N ARG A 27 17.16 -2.06 -5.56
CA ARG A 27 17.38 -2.74 -4.28
C ARG A 27 18.79 -2.53 -3.74
N LYS A 28 19.82 -2.71 -4.56
CA LYS A 28 21.21 -2.46 -4.17
C LYS A 28 21.43 -1.02 -3.74
N SER A 29 20.83 -0.06 -4.45
CA SER A 29 20.90 1.36 -4.09
C SER A 29 20.21 1.66 -2.77
N LEU A 30 19.09 1.01 -2.46
CA LEU A 30 18.39 1.15 -1.18
C LEU A 30 19.17 0.51 -0.02
N GLU A 31 19.94 -0.54 -0.26
CA GLU A 31 20.78 -1.17 0.77
C GLU A 31 22.02 -0.32 1.12
N THR A 32 22.47 0.56 0.21
CA THR A 32 23.68 1.38 0.41
C THR A 32 23.42 2.82 0.85
N THR A 33 22.22 3.35 0.61
CA THR A 33 21.85 4.73 0.99
C THR A 33 21.06 4.74 2.29
N VAL A 34 21.22 5.78 3.13
CA VAL A 34 20.57 5.87 4.46
C VAL A 34 19.40 6.89 4.46
N SER A 35 19.13 7.54 3.33
CA SER A 35 18.17 8.65 3.28
C SER A 35 17.51 8.72 1.91
N ASP A 36 16.17 8.77 1.93
CA ASP A 36 15.23 8.89 0.80
C ASP A 36 14.94 7.63 -0.04
N HIS A 37 14.52 6.57 0.65
CA HIS A 37 14.01 5.35 0.03
C HIS A 37 12.64 5.54 -0.63
N ALA A 38 11.78 6.37 -0.06
CA ALA A 38 10.39 6.51 -0.48
C ALA A 38 10.28 7.14 -1.89
N ALA A 39 11.04 8.20 -2.17
CA ALA A 39 11.03 8.84 -3.48
C ALA A 39 11.62 7.94 -4.57
N SER A 40 12.71 7.23 -4.25
CA SER A 40 13.39 6.30 -5.15
C SER A 40 12.50 5.12 -5.53
N ILE A 41 11.80 4.54 -4.55
CA ILE A 41 10.85 3.45 -4.78
C ILE A 41 9.65 3.95 -5.59
N SER A 42 9.04 5.06 -5.19
CA SER A 42 7.85 5.61 -5.84
C SER A 42 8.10 6.01 -7.30
N SER A 43 9.23 6.64 -7.59
CA SER A 43 9.61 7.02 -8.95
C SER A 43 9.87 5.79 -9.83
N CYS A 44 10.49 4.74 -9.29
CA CYS A 44 10.69 3.49 -10.01
C CYS A 44 9.35 2.86 -10.40
N TRP A 45 8.40 2.75 -9.46
CA TRP A 45 7.06 2.22 -9.72
C TRP A 45 6.25 3.08 -10.70
N ALA A 46 6.37 4.41 -10.62
CA ALA A 46 5.74 5.33 -11.56
C ALA A 46 6.23 5.11 -12.99
N SER A 47 7.50 4.75 -13.17
CA SER A 47 8.15 4.55 -14.47
C SER A 47 7.73 3.27 -15.21
N LEU A 48 7.02 2.33 -14.56
CA LEU A 48 6.55 1.13 -15.26
C LEU A 48 5.63 1.51 -16.44
N PRO A 49 5.58 0.71 -17.52
CA PRO A 49 4.60 0.90 -18.57
C PRO A 49 3.16 0.65 -18.10
N GLU A 50 2.18 1.19 -18.82
CA GLU A 50 0.74 1.00 -18.51
C GLU A 50 0.29 -0.46 -18.56
N LYS A 51 0.99 -1.32 -19.31
CA LYS A 51 0.71 -2.76 -19.30
C LYS A 51 0.84 -3.42 -17.92
N PHE A 52 1.50 -2.75 -16.98
CA PHE A 52 1.66 -3.20 -15.59
C PHE A 52 0.78 -2.39 -14.60
N ASP A 53 -0.32 -1.80 -15.07
CA ASP A 53 -1.16 -0.92 -14.25
C ASP A 53 -1.76 -1.61 -13.01
N CYS A 54 -2.10 -2.90 -13.10
CA CYS A 54 -2.58 -3.64 -11.93
C CYS A 54 -1.46 -3.79 -10.89
N MET A 55 -0.24 -4.11 -11.32
CA MET A 55 0.93 -4.15 -10.43
C MET A 55 1.23 -2.78 -9.80
N LYS A 56 1.18 -1.69 -10.57
CA LYS A 56 1.37 -0.32 -10.06
C LYS A 56 0.37 0.01 -8.96
N LYS A 57 -0.91 -0.25 -9.19
CA LYS A 57 -1.98 0.00 -8.21
C LYS A 57 -1.73 -0.74 -6.91
N VAL A 58 -1.36 -2.03 -6.97
CA VAL A 58 -1.01 -2.81 -5.78
C VAL A 58 0.20 -2.21 -5.07
N ALA A 59 1.26 -1.86 -5.82
CA ALA A 59 2.46 -1.27 -5.24
C ALA A 59 2.18 0.06 -4.52
N PHE A 60 1.41 0.97 -5.11
CA PHE A 60 1.06 2.24 -4.47
C PHE A 60 0.13 2.07 -3.25
N VAL A 61 -0.79 1.11 -3.28
CA VAL A 61 -1.60 0.76 -2.10
C VAL A 61 -0.71 0.23 -0.98
N LEU A 62 0.26 -0.62 -1.28
CA LEU A 62 1.23 -1.11 -0.29
C LEU A 62 2.09 0.04 0.25
N LEU A 63 2.70 0.84 -0.62
CA LEU A 63 3.55 1.97 -0.22
C LEU A 63 2.80 2.96 0.69
N SER A 64 1.58 3.34 0.33
CA SER A 64 0.74 4.21 1.17
C SER A 64 0.31 3.57 2.50
N THR A 65 0.25 2.24 2.57
CA THR A 65 -0.01 1.51 3.83
C THR A 65 1.24 1.48 4.71
N PHE A 66 2.43 1.34 4.12
CA PHE A 66 3.71 1.31 4.85
C PHE A 66 4.22 2.69 5.28
N GLU A 67 3.83 3.75 4.58
CA GLU A 67 4.15 5.14 4.97
C GLU A 67 3.41 5.59 6.25
N SER A 68 2.34 4.90 6.64
CA SER A 68 1.69 5.10 7.94
C SER A 68 2.27 4.15 8.98
N THR A 69 3.07 4.68 9.91
CA THR A 69 3.55 3.94 11.10
C THR A 69 2.41 3.21 11.83
N TYR A 70 1.26 3.87 11.93
CA TYR A 70 0.05 3.31 12.53
C TYR A 70 -0.52 2.10 11.77
N LEU A 71 -0.61 2.16 10.43
CA LEU A 71 -1.12 1.03 9.64
C LEU A 71 -0.12 -0.13 9.62
N CYS A 72 1.18 0.16 9.60
CA CYS A 72 2.25 -0.82 9.82
C CYS A 72 2.04 -1.57 11.14
N GLU A 73 1.94 -0.85 12.26
CA GLU A 73 1.74 -1.45 13.59
C GLU A 73 0.47 -2.30 13.65
N GLN A 74 -0.62 -1.84 13.04
CA GLN A 74 -1.88 -2.57 12.98
C GLN A 74 -1.78 -3.84 12.13
N LEU A 75 -1.09 -3.80 10.99
CA LEU A 75 -0.89 -4.95 10.10
C LEU A 75 0.03 -5.99 10.76
N PHE A 76 1.13 -5.57 11.38
CA PHE A 76 2.02 -6.46 12.14
C PHE A 76 1.31 -7.08 13.34
N SER A 77 0.52 -6.31 14.07
CA SER A 77 -0.28 -6.80 15.19
C SER A 77 -1.34 -7.82 14.75
N TYR A 78 -2.03 -7.56 13.64
CA TYR A 78 -3.00 -8.47 13.05
C TYR A 78 -2.36 -9.80 12.62
N ILE A 79 -1.25 -9.73 11.88
CA ILE A 79 -0.47 -10.91 11.47
C ILE A 79 0.02 -11.68 12.70
N LYS A 80 0.49 -10.99 13.74
CA LYS A 80 0.95 -11.59 14.99
C LYS A 80 -0.17 -12.28 15.76
N ASN A 81 -1.39 -11.75 15.74
CA ASN A 81 -2.55 -12.40 16.36
C ASN A 81 -2.98 -13.67 15.61
N ILE A 82 -2.89 -13.67 14.28
CA ILE A 82 -3.26 -14.82 13.45
C ILE A 82 -2.20 -15.93 13.49
N LEU A 83 -0.91 -15.56 13.51
CA LEU A 83 0.19 -16.52 13.48
C LEU A 83 0.57 -17.07 14.86
N ASN A 84 -0.03 -16.59 15.95
CA ASN A 84 0.27 -17.08 17.30
C ASN A 84 -0.64 -18.27 17.65
N PRO A 85 -0.14 -19.54 17.62
CA PRO A 85 -0.97 -20.73 17.82
C PRO A 85 -1.52 -20.84 19.25
N HIS A 86 -0.98 -20.05 20.19
CA HIS A 86 -1.34 -20.10 21.61
C HIS A 86 -2.58 -19.26 22.00
N ARG A 87 -3.17 -18.47 21.08
CA ARG A 87 -4.36 -17.65 21.38
C ARG A 87 -5.68 -18.15 20.79
N SER A 88 -5.68 -19.15 19.91
CA SER A 88 -6.93 -19.72 19.37
C SER A 88 -7.77 -20.53 20.38
N ARG A 89 -7.34 -20.61 21.65
CA ARG A 89 -8.04 -21.37 22.70
C ARG A 89 -8.47 -20.55 23.92
N LEU A 90 -8.44 -19.21 23.85
CA LEU A 90 -9.00 -18.34 24.90
C LEU A 90 -9.58 -17.07 24.27
N THR A 91 -10.70 -17.21 23.55
CA THR A 91 -11.74 -16.19 23.36
C THR A 91 -12.95 -16.78 22.61
N THR A 92 -13.27 -18.06 22.83
CA THR A 92 -14.56 -18.62 22.39
C THR A 92 -15.71 -18.26 23.32
N ASP A 93 -15.47 -17.58 24.45
CA ASP A 93 -16.53 -17.26 25.41
C ASP A 93 -16.33 -15.86 26.02
N HIS A 94 -16.51 -14.81 25.21
CA HIS A 94 -17.46 -13.73 25.53
C HIS A 94 -17.57 -12.73 24.36
N SER A 95 -18.71 -12.81 23.66
CA SER A 95 -19.55 -11.70 23.25
C SER A 95 -18.91 -10.36 22.84
N GLU A 96 -19.12 -9.99 21.57
CA GLU A 96 -19.28 -8.60 21.09
C GLU A 96 -18.03 -7.68 21.06
N GLY A 97 -17.02 -8.07 20.28
CA GLY A 97 -15.94 -7.16 19.85
C GLY A 97 -15.80 -7.02 18.33
N VAL A 98 -16.62 -7.72 17.55
CA VAL A 98 -16.61 -7.67 16.08
C VAL A 98 -17.72 -6.73 15.61
N SER A 99 -17.54 -5.45 15.90
CA SER A 99 -18.34 -4.39 15.29
C SER A 99 -17.61 -3.07 15.45
N ASN A 100 -17.60 -2.27 14.39
CA ASN A 100 -16.94 -0.98 14.23
C ASN A 100 -15.52 -1.00 13.65
N PHE A 101 -15.37 -1.61 12.46
CA PHE A 101 -14.63 -0.91 11.40
C PHE A 101 -15.43 0.35 11.05
N LYS A 102 -15.38 1.36 11.93
CA LYS A 102 -15.94 2.68 11.66
C LYS A 102 -15.08 3.29 10.55
N VAL A 103 -15.54 3.09 9.32
CA VAL A 103 -15.29 3.93 8.13
C VAL A 103 -15.86 5.33 8.40
N SER A 104 -15.43 5.97 9.50
CA SER A 104 -15.89 7.30 9.90
C SER A 104 -14.81 8.36 9.77
N ARG A 105 -13.57 8.00 9.39
CA ARG A 105 -12.48 8.99 9.24
C ARG A 105 -12.11 9.35 7.80
N TYR A 106 -12.66 8.68 6.79
CA TYR A 106 -12.46 9.10 5.39
C TYR A 106 -13.48 10.18 4.95
N ALA A 107 -14.67 10.23 5.57
CA ALA A 107 -15.69 11.24 5.26
C ALA A 107 -15.28 12.67 5.65
N SER A 108 -14.55 12.83 6.76
CA SER A 108 -14.07 14.13 7.24
C SER A 108 -12.93 14.70 6.39
N TYR A 109 -12.11 13.85 5.76
CA TYR A 109 -11.03 14.30 4.87
C TYR A 109 -11.56 14.83 3.52
N ILE A 110 -12.54 14.14 2.91
CA ILE A 110 -13.16 14.57 1.64
C ILE A 110 -13.90 15.92 1.80
N THR A 111 -14.56 16.14 2.95
CA THR A 111 -15.33 17.37 3.20
C THR A 111 -14.43 18.60 3.34
N THR A 112 -13.18 18.42 3.77
CA THR A 112 -12.21 19.51 3.94
C THR A 112 -11.61 19.94 2.60
N LEU A 113 -11.45 19.01 1.65
CA LEU A 113 -10.97 19.31 0.29
C LEU A 113 -12.00 20.06 -0.59
N SER A 114 -13.29 19.88 -0.33
CA SER A 114 -14.38 20.54 -1.07
C SER A 114 -14.47 22.06 -0.82
N LYS A 115 -13.95 22.55 0.32
CA LYS A 115 -14.02 23.99 0.68
C LYS A 115 -12.94 24.87 0.02
N GLY A 116 -12.06 24.29 -0.80
CA GLY A 116 -10.96 25.00 -1.46
C GLY A 116 -11.23 25.51 -2.88
N LYS A 117 -12.48 25.46 -3.37
CA LYS A 117 -12.88 26.09 -4.65
C LYS A 117 -13.94 27.15 -4.42
N GLN A 118 -13.54 28.29 -3.84
CA GLN A 118 -14.31 29.53 -3.98
C GLN A 118 -13.58 30.40 -5.01
N GLY A 119 -14.32 30.71 -6.08
CA GLY A 119 -13.81 31.25 -7.34
C GLY A 119 -13.15 32.62 -7.22
N GLN A 120 -12.37 32.90 -8.26
CA GLN A 120 -11.91 34.25 -8.60
C GLN A 120 -13.12 35.17 -8.82
N GLY A 121 -13.05 36.35 -8.22
CA GLY A 121 -13.84 37.53 -8.60
C GLY A 121 -12.89 38.71 -8.57
N SER A 122 -12.38 39.08 -9.75
CA SER A 122 -11.57 40.27 -9.98
C SER A 122 -12.42 41.53 -9.71
N HIS A 123 -11.82 42.55 -9.09
CA HIS A 123 -12.35 43.91 -9.02
C HIS A 123 -11.71 44.77 -10.12
#